data_AF-A0A0L0EWZ5-F1
#
_entry.id   AF-A0A0L0EWZ5-F1
#
_cell.length_a   1.000
_cell.length_b   1.000
_cell.length_c   1.000
_cell.angle_alpha   90.00
_cell.angle_beta   90.00
_cell.angle_gamma   90.00
#
_symmetry.space_group_name_H-M   'P 1'
#
loop_
_entity.id
_entity.type
_entity.pdbx_description
1 polymer ?
#
loop_
_entity_poly.entity_id
_entity_poly.type
_entity_poly.pdbx_seq_one_letter_code
_entity_poly.pdbx_strand_id
1 'polypeptide(L)'
;MEISRNFNQLSFHDASIGSVKRNIDRVQVSFDCVMVAPEHPDACGKVIELRNATVTFLNVKSERALIWYDDQSPIVHPYPEAPVNEVMHGTRKEDCFHFDGFWQPDDWSEWYIYTDNFVVTGRSVAFTRAAI
;
A
#
# COMPACT_ATOMS: atom_id res chain seq x y z
N MET A 1 -1.80 -11.01 12.43
CA MET A 1 -2.65 -11.51 11.33
C MET A 1 -1.81 -11.52 10.08
N GLU A 2 -2.06 -12.48 9.18
CA GLU A 2 -1.39 -12.59 7.88
C GLU A 2 -2.46 -12.67 6.78
N ILE A 3 -2.29 -11.91 5.70
CA ILE A 3 -3.20 -11.86 4.55
C ILE A 3 -2.38 -11.95 3.26
N SER A 4 -2.74 -12.84 2.34
CA SER A 4 -2.03 -13.06 1.07
C SER A 4 -2.95 -13.17 -0.16
N ARG A 5 -4.23 -12.83 0.02
CA ARG A 5 -5.26 -12.89 -1.03
C ARG A 5 -6.15 -11.64 -0.98
N ASN A 6 -6.93 -11.43 -2.03
CA ASN A 6 -7.96 -10.38 -2.08
C ASN A 6 -7.44 -8.97 -1.75
N PHE A 7 -6.28 -8.58 -2.31
CA PHE A 7 -5.64 -7.28 -2.03
C PHE A 7 -6.58 -6.07 -2.17
N ASN A 8 -7.51 -6.09 -3.13
CA ASN A 8 -8.46 -4.98 -3.37
C ASN A 8 -9.53 -4.83 -2.28
N GLN A 9 -9.58 -5.75 -1.32
CA GLN A 9 -10.40 -5.64 -0.10
C GLN A 9 -9.57 -5.16 1.10
N LEU A 10 -8.33 -4.74 0.85
CA LEU A 10 -7.51 -3.97 1.78
C LEU A 10 -7.62 -2.49 1.39
N SER A 11 -7.70 -1.61 2.39
CA SER A 11 -7.62 -0.17 2.20
C SER A 11 -6.37 0.37 2.90
N PHE A 12 -5.67 1.22 2.17
CA PHE A 12 -4.45 1.91 2.58
C PHE A 12 -4.69 3.42 2.70
N HIS A 13 -5.95 3.87 2.66
CA HIS A 13 -6.29 5.29 2.74
C HIS A 13 -5.77 5.89 4.05
N ASP A 14 -5.09 7.03 3.93
CA ASP A 14 -4.41 7.77 5.00
C ASP A 14 -3.27 6.99 5.67
N ALA A 15 -2.84 5.87 5.08
CA ALA A 15 -1.73 5.10 5.62
C ALA A 15 -0.40 5.79 5.30
N SER A 16 0.40 6.03 6.33
CA SER A 16 1.75 6.56 6.22
C SER A 16 2.75 5.43 5.94
N ILE A 17 3.61 5.61 4.94
CA ILE A 17 4.73 4.71 4.67
C ILE A 17 5.88 5.04 5.62
N GLY A 18 6.15 4.14 6.56
CA GLY A 18 7.23 4.31 7.55
C GLY A 18 8.60 3.87 7.04
N SER A 19 8.68 2.84 6.19
CA SER A 19 9.93 2.42 5.56
C SER A 19 9.70 1.57 4.32
N VAL A 20 10.64 1.64 3.37
CA VAL A 20 10.72 0.74 2.22
C VAL A 20 12.08 0.03 2.25
N LYS A 21 12.05 -1.30 2.18
CA LYS A 21 13.26 -2.14 2.14
C LYS A 21 13.22 -3.01 0.89
N ARG A 22 14.29 -2.96 0.11
CA ARG A 22 14.44 -3.77 -1.11
C ARG A 22 15.51 -4.83 -0.88
N ASN A 23 15.24 -6.03 -1.39
CA ASN A 23 16.24 -7.07 -1.61
C ASN A 23 16.07 -7.62 -3.04
N ILE A 24 16.97 -8.48 -3.48
CA ILE A 24 17.09 -8.97 -4.88
C ILE A 24 15.74 -9.31 -5.54
N ASP A 25 14.78 -9.87 -4.80
CA ASP A 25 13.48 -10.32 -5.31
C ASP A 25 12.29 -9.84 -4.47
N ARG A 26 12.49 -8.92 -3.52
CA ARG A 26 11.42 -8.48 -2.62
C ARG A 26 11.42 -6.99 -2.36
N VAL A 27 10.21 -6.45 -2.21
CA VAL A 27 9.97 -5.11 -1.70
C VAL A 27 9.13 -5.24 -0.43
N GLN A 28 9.62 -4.71 0.68
CA GLN A 28 8.89 -4.67 1.95
C GLN A 28 8.56 -3.23 2.28
N VAL A 29 7.28 -2.96 2.52
CA VAL A 29 6.76 -1.63 2.84
C VAL A 29 6.08 -1.69 4.19
N SER A 30 6.52 -0.82 5.10
CA SER A 30 5.87 -0.65 6.40
C SER A 30 4.84 0.47 6.31
N PHE A 31 3.62 0.17 6.71
CA PHE A 31 2.51 1.11 6.86
C PHE A 31 2.14 1.22 8.34
N ASP A 32 1.73 2.40 8.79
CA ASP A 32 1.23 2.59 10.15
C ASP A 32 -0.13 1.90 10.37
N CYS A 33 -0.99 1.89 9.35
CA CYS A 33 -2.28 1.21 9.35
C CYS A 33 -2.61 0.57 7.98
N VAL A 34 -3.37 -0.53 8.01
CA VAL A 34 -4.07 -1.11 6.85
C VAL A 34 -5.43 -1.59 7.33
N MET A 35 -6.47 -1.25 6.58
CA MET A 35 -7.84 -1.63 6.88
C MET A 35 -8.24 -2.84 6.05
N VAL A 36 -8.83 -3.85 6.70
CA VAL A 36 -9.38 -5.03 6.04
C VAL A 36 -10.90 -4.87 5.99
N ALA A 37 -11.45 -4.85 4.77
CA ALA A 37 -12.88 -4.72 4.55
C ALA A 37 -13.65 -5.94 5.10
N PRO A 38 -14.90 -5.76 5.57
CA PRO A 38 -15.68 -6.85 6.15
C PRO A 38 -16.00 -7.98 5.14
N GLU A 39 -15.97 -7.69 3.85
CA GLU A 39 -16.14 -8.65 2.75
C GLU A 39 -14.90 -9.53 2.54
N HIS A 40 -13.76 -9.18 3.12
CA HIS A 40 -12.56 -9.97 3.03
C HIS A 40 -12.75 -11.33 3.75
N PRO A 41 -12.35 -12.47 3.15
CA PRO A 41 -12.56 -13.78 3.74
C PRO A 41 -12.01 -13.92 5.18
N ASP A 42 -10.90 -13.26 5.45
CA ASP A 42 -10.21 -13.31 6.75
C ASP A 42 -10.76 -12.29 7.77
N ALA A 43 -11.76 -11.48 7.38
CA ALA A 43 -12.35 -10.44 8.22
C ALA A 43 -13.64 -10.86 8.94
N CYS A 44 -14.23 -11.99 8.54
CA CYS A 44 -15.44 -12.57 9.15
C CYS A 44 -16.58 -11.55 9.35
N GLY A 45 -16.82 -10.68 8.37
CA GLY A 45 -17.89 -9.68 8.40
C GLY A 45 -17.62 -8.45 9.29
N LYS A 46 -16.39 -8.25 9.76
CA LYS A 46 -15.99 -7.10 10.58
C LYS A 46 -14.91 -6.28 9.87
N VAL A 47 -14.86 -4.99 10.15
CA VAL A 47 -13.69 -4.18 9.80
C VAL A 47 -12.55 -4.55 10.75
N ILE A 48 -11.39 -4.92 10.19
CA ILE A 48 -10.16 -5.16 10.98
C ILE A 48 -9.15 -4.08 10.64
N GLU A 49 -8.57 -3.47 11.67
CA GLU A 49 -7.42 -2.60 11.50
C GLU A 49 -6.14 -3.38 11.82
N LEU A 50 -5.16 -3.32 10.91
CA LEU A 50 -3.81 -3.84 11.09
C LEU A 50 -2.87 -2.68 11.37
N ARG A 51 -2.40 -2.54 12.60
CA ARG A 51 -1.40 -1.53 12.99
C ARG A 51 0.01 -2.03 12.74
N ASN A 52 0.91 -1.11 12.38
CA ASN A 52 2.30 -1.37 12.01
C ASN A 52 2.40 -2.51 10.97
N ALA A 53 1.55 -2.41 9.95
CA ALA A 53 1.45 -3.42 8.93
C ALA A 53 2.72 -3.43 8.06
N THR A 54 3.15 -4.61 7.63
CA THR A 54 4.18 -4.75 6.61
C THR A 54 3.60 -5.51 5.43
N VAL A 55 3.63 -4.88 4.25
CA VAL A 55 3.34 -5.54 2.99
C VAL A 55 4.65 -5.99 2.38
N THR A 56 4.78 -7.29 2.13
CA THR A 56 5.91 -7.89 1.43
C THR A 56 5.47 -8.34 0.06
N PHE A 57 6.02 -7.72 -0.98
CA PHE A 57 5.92 -8.13 -2.38
C PHE A 57 7.06 -9.10 -2.68
N LEU A 58 6.75 -10.28 -3.20
CA LEU A 58 7.71 -11.36 -3.46
C LEU A 58 7.92 -11.53 -4.96
N ASN A 59 9.10 -11.94 -5.41
CA ASN A 59 9.43 -12.12 -6.83
C ASN A 59 9.13 -10.85 -7.68
N VAL A 60 9.51 -9.68 -7.17
CA VAL A 60 9.26 -8.40 -7.86
C VAL A 60 10.04 -8.37 -9.18
N LYS A 61 9.32 -8.21 -10.28
CA LYS A 61 9.88 -8.17 -11.65
C LYS A 61 10.44 -6.78 -11.97
N SER A 62 9.71 -5.74 -11.57
CA SER A 62 10.08 -4.34 -11.76
C SER A 62 9.25 -3.42 -10.85
N GLU A 63 9.71 -2.18 -10.72
CA GLU A 63 8.98 -1.09 -10.08
C GLU A 63 8.97 0.13 -11.01
N ARG A 64 7.93 0.95 -10.94
CA ARG A 64 7.85 2.25 -11.61
C ARG A 64 7.26 3.26 -10.64
N ALA A 65 7.89 4.42 -10.52
CA ALA A 65 7.39 5.53 -9.71
C ALA A 65 7.24 6.78 -10.58
N LEU A 66 6.14 7.49 -10.39
CA LEU A 66 5.77 8.69 -11.12
C LEU A 66 5.41 9.81 -10.16
N ILE A 67 5.66 11.06 -10.55
CA ILE A 67 5.22 12.25 -9.82
C ILE A 67 4.51 13.20 -10.77
N TRP A 68 3.50 13.89 -10.26
CA TRP A 68 2.68 14.85 -10.98
C TRP A 68 2.86 16.23 -10.34
N TYR A 69 3.27 17.21 -11.16
CA TYR A 69 3.32 18.63 -10.77
C TYR A 69 2.18 19.44 -11.37
N ASP A 70 1.48 18.87 -12.35
CA ASP A 70 0.32 19.43 -13.03
C ASP A 70 -0.62 18.30 -13.50
N ASP A 71 -1.70 18.67 -14.20
CA ASP A 71 -2.71 17.75 -14.74
C ASP A 71 -2.40 17.25 -16.16
N GLN A 72 -1.22 17.57 -16.72
CA GLN A 72 -0.90 17.25 -18.11
C GLN A 72 -0.21 15.90 -18.24
N SER A 73 0.90 15.69 -17.53
CA SER A 73 1.67 14.46 -17.66
C SER A 73 2.58 14.19 -16.46
N PRO A 74 2.64 12.93 -15.98
CA PRO A 74 3.58 12.57 -14.95
C PRO A 74 5.00 12.50 -15.51
N ILE A 75 5.97 12.74 -14.64
CA ILE A 75 7.38 12.45 -14.91
C ILE A 75 7.87 11.31 -14.01
N VAL A 76 9.07 10.81 -14.27
CA VAL A 76 9.72 9.83 -13.38
C VAL A 76 9.96 10.47 -12.01
N HIS A 77 9.60 9.76 -10.94
CA HIS A 77 9.78 10.26 -9.59
C HIS A 77 11.28 10.49 -9.29
N PRO A 78 11.69 11.66 -8.76
CA PRO A 78 13.11 11.95 -8.47
C PRO A 78 13.69 11.08 -7.35
N TYR A 79 12.83 10.53 -6.48
CA TYR A 79 13.18 9.65 -5.35
C TYR A 79 12.37 8.34 -5.41
N PRO A 80 12.61 7.47 -6.41
CA PRO A 80 11.76 6.30 -6.66
C PRO A 80 11.83 5.24 -5.55
N GLU A 81 12.78 5.35 -4.62
CA GLU A 81 12.96 4.43 -3.50
C GLU A 81 11.86 4.56 -2.43
N ALA A 82 11.23 5.73 -2.29
CA ALA A 82 10.14 5.98 -1.36
C ALA A 82 9.18 7.01 -1.98
N PRO A 83 8.41 6.59 -3.01
CA PRO A 83 7.73 7.53 -3.87
C PRO A 83 6.42 8.08 -3.27
N VAL A 84 5.86 7.44 -2.25
CA VAL A 84 4.63 7.88 -1.60
C VAL A 84 4.88 7.92 -0.09
N ASN A 85 4.46 8.99 0.57
CA ASN A 85 4.53 9.14 2.02
C ASN A 85 3.17 8.85 2.66
N GLU A 86 2.09 9.36 2.08
CA GLU A 86 0.71 9.14 2.53
C GLU A 86 -0.12 8.57 1.39
N VAL A 87 -0.65 7.36 1.58
CA VAL A 87 -1.41 6.65 0.54
C VAL A 87 -2.88 7.07 0.57
N MET A 88 -3.42 7.41 -0.59
CA MET A 88 -4.85 7.65 -0.78
C MET A 88 -5.55 6.40 -1.29
N HIS A 89 -4.91 5.70 -2.24
CA HIS A 89 -5.44 4.43 -2.75
C HIS A 89 -4.36 3.37 -2.91
N GLY A 90 -4.73 2.13 -2.63
CA GLY A 90 -3.92 0.94 -2.88
C GLY A 90 -4.78 -0.10 -3.60
N THR A 91 -4.39 -0.48 -4.81
CA THR A 91 -5.14 -1.45 -5.62
C THR A 91 -4.20 -2.45 -6.31
N ARG A 92 -4.77 -3.56 -6.75
CA ARG A 92 -4.13 -4.56 -7.60
C ARG A 92 -4.94 -4.73 -8.88
N LYS A 93 -4.25 -4.69 -10.01
CA LYS A 93 -4.77 -5.09 -11.32
C LYS A 93 -3.76 -6.03 -11.97
N GLU A 94 -4.23 -7.24 -12.30
CA GLU A 94 -3.39 -8.30 -12.88
C GLU A 94 -2.14 -8.58 -12.01
N ASP A 95 -0.93 -8.39 -12.56
CA ASP A 95 0.36 -8.57 -11.89
C ASP A 95 0.97 -7.25 -11.41
N CYS A 96 0.15 -6.21 -11.23
CA CYS A 96 0.59 -4.90 -10.76
C CYS A 96 -0.15 -4.49 -9.49
N PHE A 97 0.61 -4.16 -8.46
CA PHE A 97 0.14 -3.42 -7.29
C PHE A 97 0.41 -1.94 -7.53
N HIS A 98 -0.58 -1.11 -7.24
CA HIS A 98 -0.56 0.33 -7.45
C HIS A 98 -0.90 1.04 -6.15
N PHE A 99 -0.04 1.97 -5.77
CA PHE A 99 -0.28 2.92 -4.70
C PHE A 99 -0.22 4.34 -5.25
N ASP A 100 -1.20 5.16 -4.94
CA ASP A 100 -1.19 6.57 -5.25
C ASP A 100 -1.51 7.40 -4.01
N GLY A 101 -0.97 8.61 -3.95
CA GLY A 101 -1.12 9.51 -2.83
C GLY A 101 -0.09 10.63 -2.84
N PHE A 102 0.24 11.15 -1.66
CA PHE A 102 1.11 12.31 -1.52
C PHE A 102 2.55 11.89 -1.20
N TRP A 103 3.50 12.43 -1.96
CA TRP A 103 4.92 12.39 -1.59
C TRP A 103 5.29 13.58 -0.71
N GLN A 104 4.80 14.76 -1.06
CA GLN A 104 4.79 15.96 -0.22
C GLN A 104 3.35 16.51 -0.21
N PRO A 105 3.00 17.45 0.68
CA PRO A 105 1.61 17.91 0.82
C PRO A 105 0.90 18.29 -0.49
N ASP A 106 1.67 18.74 -1.50
CA ASP A 106 1.14 19.20 -2.79
C ASP A 106 1.58 18.31 -3.98
N ASP A 107 2.43 17.30 -3.76
CA ASP A 107 3.00 16.48 -4.82
C ASP A 107 2.29 15.12 -4.87
N TRP A 108 1.46 14.92 -5.90
CA TRP A 108 0.83 13.64 -6.16
C TRP A 108 1.81 12.66 -6.80
N SER A 109 1.84 11.45 -6.30
CA SER A 109 2.79 10.42 -6.71
C SER A 109 2.08 9.07 -6.86
N GLU A 110 2.60 8.28 -7.79
CA GLU A 110 2.11 6.95 -8.10
C GLU A 110 3.27 5.95 -8.07
N TRP A 111 3.00 4.77 -7.53
CA TRP A 111 3.96 3.69 -7.40
C TRP A 111 3.36 2.37 -7.85
N TYR A 112 4.03 1.77 -8.83
CA TYR A 112 3.67 0.52 -9.45
C TYR A 112 4.72 -0.53 -9.10
N ILE A 113 4.26 -1.67 -8.58
CA ILE A 113 5.11 -2.82 -8.22
C ILE A 113 4.60 -4.03 -8.99
N TYR A 114 5.41 -4.53 -9.91
CA TYR A 114 5.03 -5.64 -10.79
C TYR A 114 5.42 -6.98 -10.15
N THR A 115 4.42 -7.69 -9.63
CA THR A 115 4.52 -9.05 -9.10
C THR A 115 3.14 -9.71 -8.99
N ASP A 116 3.13 -11.03 -8.89
CA ASP A 116 1.94 -11.84 -8.67
C ASP A 116 1.62 -12.07 -7.18
N ASN A 117 2.59 -11.82 -6.29
CA ASN A 117 2.55 -12.29 -4.90
C ASN A 117 2.75 -11.16 -3.88
N PHE A 118 1.92 -11.18 -2.85
CA PHE A 118 2.06 -10.31 -1.69
C PHE A 118 1.72 -11.05 -0.40
N VAL A 119 2.23 -10.54 0.72
CA VAL A 119 1.84 -10.93 2.07
C VAL A 119 1.77 -9.68 2.93
N VAL A 120 0.63 -9.46 3.61
CA VAL A 120 0.46 -8.43 4.63
C VAL A 120 0.51 -9.07 6.00
N THR A 121 1.38 -8.56 6.86
CA THR A 121 1.42 -8.93 8.28
C THR A 121 1.21 -7.70 9.14
N GLY A 122 0.53 -7.86 10.28
CA GLY A 122 0.31 -6.73 11.18
C GLY A 122 -0.36 -7.17 12.49
N ARG A 123 -0.36 -6.25 13.47
CA ARG A 123 -1.10 -6.44 14.70
C ARG A 123 -2.56 -6.08 14.46
N SER A 124 -3.44 -7.07 14.55
CA SER A 124 -4.88 -6.82 14.51
C SER A 124 -5.31 -6.10 15.79
N VAL A 125 -6.05 -5.00 15.62
CA VAL A 125 -6.75 -4.31 16.69
C VAL A 125 -8.23 -4.28 16.33
N ALA A 126 -9.09 -4.32 17.34
CA ALA A 126 -10.52 -4.13 17.12
C ALA A 126 -10.72 -2.70 16.60
N PHE A 127 -11.40 -2.56 15.46
CA PHE A 127 -11.72 -1.24 14.94
C PHE A 127 -12.72 -0.56 15.88
N THR A 128 -12.22 0.34 16.72
CA THR A 128 -13.05 1.27 17.48
C THR A 128 -13.27 2.49 16.61
N ARG A 129 -14.46 2.56 15.98
CA ARG A 129 -14.95 3.82 15.40
C ARG A 129 -14.94 4.84 16.53
N ALA A 130 -14.08 5.86 16.45
CA ALA A 130 -14.18 6.98 17.37
C ALA A 130 -15.61 7.52 17.26
N ALA A 131 -16.30 7.61 18.39
CA ALA A 131 -17.63 8.23 18.43
C ALA A 131 -17.46 9.68 17.94
N ILE A 132 -18.11 10.00 16.82
CA ILE A 132 -18.29 11.37 16.35
C ILE A 132 -19.54 11.90 17.06
#